data_AF-A0A9Q3JAN2-F1
#
_entry.id   AF-A0A9Q3JAN2-F1
#
_cell.length_a   1.000
_cell.length_b   1.000
_cell.length_c   1.000
_cell.angle_alpha   90.00
_cell.angle_beta   90.00
_cell.angle_gamma   90.00
#
_symmetry.space_group_name_H-M   'P 1'
#
loop_
_entity.id
_entity.type
_entity.pdbx_description
1 polymer ?
#
loop_
_entity_poly.entity_id
_entity_poly.type
_entity_poly.pdbx_seq_one_letter_code
_entity_poly.pdbx_strand_id
1 'polypeptide(L)'
;MKQGFIPTKHFLYQPFKNSLTRFLQQTGIMEILHQHQQSQTPKGSPKYDIWDGLVWRHFTGTRNIHDPPFISIPGALAFSIYVDWFNAHGKSTRLASIGPIMLICLNLSPSERLKPENVYVAGIIPVPKEPTALQLNYLLMPLIKELKELWQGYHFSPTSTGPSGSFIRVAILTAIADVVAMHKLTGFISHSANHFCNFHTIHKAQIEEIGLQFHYICSYQNHESSIAKWLRATPQQRQAIFCEY
;
A
#
# COMPACT_ATOMS: atom_id res chain seq x y z
N MET A 1 11.33 36.81 18.38
CA MET A 1 10.19 35.88 18.52
C MET A 1 9.91 35.25 17.16
N LYS A 2 10.04 33.92 17.01
CA LYS A 2 9.69 33.23 15.76
C LYS A 2 8.16 33.17 15.69
N GLN A 3 7.57 33.74 14.64
CA GLN A 3 6.14 33.57 14.35
C GLN A 3 5.79 32.08 14.36
N GLY A 4 4.81 31.69 15.16
CA GLY A 4 4.30 30.32 15.19
C GLY A 4 3.63 29.99 13.86
N PHE A 5 3.92 28.82 13.30
CA PHE A 5 3.20 28.34 12.11
C PHE A 5 1.77 27.97 12.48
N ILE A 6 0.79 28.52 11.76
CA ILE A 6 -0.63 28.15 11.89
C ILE A 6 -0.99 27.29 10.67
N PRO A 7 -1.60 26.10 10.87
CA PRO A 7 -1.97 25.22 9.76
C PRO A 7 -3.06 25.85 8.88
N THR A 8 -2.83 25.91 7.57
CA THR A 8 -3.81 26.43 6.59
C THR A 8 -4.98 25.46 6.34
N LYS A 9 -4.73 24.15 6.48
CA LYS A 9 -5.74 23.09 6.32
C LYS A 9 -5.43 21.93 7.26
N HIS A 10 -6.48 21.28 7.76
CA HIS A 10 -6.38 20.06 8.54
C HIS A 10 -6.64 18.84 7.68
N PHE A 11 -5.87 17.79 7.91
CA PHE A 11 -6.14 16.46 7.39
C PHE A 11 -6.86 15.65 8.47
N LEU A 12 -8.08 15.20 8.19
CA LEU A 12 -8.83 14.35 9.09
C LEU A 12 -8.42 12.90 8.85
N TYR A 13 -7.60 12.40 9.75
CA TYR A 13 -7.20 11.00 9.79
C TYR A 13 -8.17 10.20 10.64
N GLN A 14 -8.72 9.12 10.08
CA GLN A 14 -9.38 8.10 10.88
C GLN A 14 -8.30 7.14 11.39
N PRO A 15 -8.31 6.72 12.67
CA PRO A 15 -7.37 5.70 13.15
C PRO A 15 -7.68 4.31 12.59
N PHE A 16 -6.66 3.66 12.02
CA PHE A 16 -6.87 2.37 11.36
C PHE A 16 -7.23 1.26 12.34
N LYS A 17 -6.57 1.21 13.50
CA LYS A 17 -6.87 0.24 14.55
C LYS A 17 -8.33 0.31 15.04
N ASN A 18 -8.92 1.51 15.11
CA ASN A 18 -10.32 1.66 15.49
C ASN A 18 -11.26 1.08 14.41
N SER A 19 -10.94 1.31 13.14
CA SER A 19 -11.72 0.74 12.03
C SER A 19 -11.53 -0.77 11.92
N LEU A 20 -10.31 -1.27 12.16
CA LEU A 20 -10.01 -2.68 12.20
C LEU A 20 -10.75 -3.37 13.36
N THR A 21 -10.86 -2.72 14.52
CA THR A 21 -11.68 -3.21 15.64
C THR A 21 -13.14 -3.39 15.22
N ARG A 22 -13.73 -2.37 14.58
CA ARG A 22 -15.11 -2.44 14.08
C ARG A 22 -15.27 -3.50 13.00
N PHE A 23 -14.30 -3.62 12.10
CA PHE A 23 -14.27 -4.63 11.05
C PHE A 23 -14.33 -6.04 11.63
N LEU A 24 -13.49 -6.36 12.62
CA LEU A 24 -13.46 -7.67 13.29
C LEU A 24 -14.71 -7.96 14.13
N GLN A 25 -15.50 -6.94 14.46
CA GLN A 25 -16.77 -7.07 15.18
C GLN A 25 -17.98 -7.28 14.26
N GLN A 26 -17.80 -7.15 12.94
CA GLN A 26 -18.90 -7.39 12.00
C GLN A 26 -19.38 -8.84 12.08
N THR A 27 -20.69 -9.04 12.06
CA THR A 27 -21.29 -10.38 12.12
C THR A 27 -20.85 -11.22 10.93
N GLY A 28 -20.34 -12.42 11.17
CA GLY A 28 -19.92 -13.36 10.12
C GLY A 28 -18.52 -13.12 9.55
N ILE A 29 -17.84 -12.03 9.91
CA ILE A 29 -16.56 -11.67 9.28
C ILE A 29 -15.45 -12.65 9.63
N MET A 30 -15.42 -13.14 10.86
CA MET A 30 -14.40 -14.07 11.33
C MET A 30 -14.55 -15.43 10.66
N GLU A 31 -15.79 -15.87 10.46
CA GLU A 31 -16.11 -17.08 9.70
C GLU A 31 -15.65 -16.96 8.25
N ILE A 32 -15.92 -15.82 7.59
CA ILE A 32 -15.45 -15.55 6.22
C ILE A 32 -13.92 -15.60 6.14
N LEU A 33 -13.24 -14.91 7.06
CA LEU A 33 -11.78 -14.88 7.11
C LEU A 33 -11.18 -16.27 7.35
N HIS A 34 -11.80 -17.08 8.22
CA HIS A 34 -11.36 -18.42 8.55
C HIS A 34 -11.57 -19.43 7.41
N GLN A 35 -12.77 -19.43 6.80
CA GLN A 35 -13.08 -20.27 5.65
C GLN A 35 -12.08 -20.03 4.52
N HIS A 36 -11.72 -18.77 4.29
CA HIS A 36 -10.72 -18.43 3.31
C HIS A 36 -9.33 -18.98 3.65
N GLN A 37 -8.86 -18.83 4.90
CA GLN A 37 -7.54 -19.32 5.32
C GLN A 37 -7.36 -20.83 5.11
N GLN A 38 -8.46 -21.58 5.10
CA GLN A 38 -8.50 -23.02 4.84
C GLN A 38 -8.64 -23.37 3.35
N SER A 39 -9.07 -22.42 2.51
CA SER A 39 -9.25 -22.64 1.09
C SER A 39 -7.89 -22.71 0.37
N GLN A 40 -7.62 -23.81 -0.33
CA GLN A 40 -6.42 -23.98 -1.15
C GLN A 40 -6.83 -24.31 -2.58
N THR A 41 -6.36 -23.50 -3.53
CA THR A 41 -6.51 -23.81 -4.96
C THR A 41 -5.44 -24.83 -5.37
N PRO A 42 -5.83 -25.99 -5.91
CA PRO A 42 -4.88 -27.02 -6.36
C PRO A 42 -3.83 -26.48 -7.33
N LYS A 43 -2.62 -27.06 -7.32
CA LYS A 43 -1.60 -26.72 -8.33
C LYS A 43 -2.13 -27.09 -9.72
N GLY A 44 -2.00 -26.16 -10.66
CA GLY A 44 -2.45 -26.35 -12.04
C GLY A 44 -3.91 -25.96 -12.31
N SER A 45 -4.68 -25.52 -11.30
CA SER A 45 -6.00 -24.93 -11.55
C SER A 45 -5.88 -23.59 -12.26
N PRO A 46 -6.91 -23.16 -13.03
CA PRO A 46 -6.99 -21.79 -13.51
C PRO A 46 -6.93 -20.82 -12.33
N LYS A 47 -6.31 -19.66 -12.57
CA LYS A 47 -6.20 -18.59 -11.58
C LYS A 47 -7.43 -17.70 -11.71
N TYR A 48 -8.17 -17.54 -10.63
CA TYR A 48 -9.41 -16.76 -10.58
C TYR A 48 -9.25 -15.50 -9.74
N ASP A 49 -8.29 -15.49 -8.81
CA ASP A 49 -8.15 -14.41 -7.85
C ASP A 49 -6.68 -14.16 -7.46
N ILE A 50 -6.42 -13.04 -6.77
CA ILE A 50 -5.11 -12.68 -6.21
C ILE A 50 -4.55 -13.76 -5.27
N TRP A 51 -5.43 -14.59 -4.69
CA TRP A 51 -5.11 -15.72 -3.84
C TRP A 51 -4.34 -16.82 -4.57
N ASP A 52 -4.50 -16.89 -5.89
CA ASP A 52 -3.76 -17.80 -6.77
C ASP A 52 -2.37 -17.26 -7.15
N GLY A 53 -2.09 -16.02 -6.75
CA GLY A 53 -0.85 -15.33 -7.01
C GLY A 53 0.33 -15.89 -6.23
N LEU A 54 1.52 -15.76 -6.82
CA LEU A 54 2.77 -16.21 -6.19
C LEU A 54 3.04 -15.48 -4.86
N VAL A 55 2.78 -14.17 -4.81
CA VAL A 55 2.97 -13.36 -3.60
C VAL A 55 2.08 -13.87 -2.47
N TRP A 56 0.80 -14.13 -2.74
CA TRP A 56 -0.13 -14.64 -1.73
C TRP A 56 0.34 -15.97 -1.11
N ARG A 57 0.85 -16.87 -1.96
CA ARG A 57 1.24 -18.23 -1.57
C ARG A 57 2.62 -18.35 -0.92
N HIS A 58 3.53 -17.39 -1.15
CA HIS A 58 4.93 -17.52 -0.73
C HIS A 58 5.45 -16.33 0.10
N PHE A 59 4.68 -15.24 0.24
CA PHE A 59 5.09 -14.14 1.09
C PHE A 59 5.10 -14.60 2.55
N THR A 60 6.28 -14.80 3.14
CA THR A 60 6.44 -15.20 4.55
C THR A 60 6.43 -14.00 5.50
N GLY A 61 6.73 -12.81 4.96
CA GLY A 61 6.94 -11.61 5.76
C GLY A 61 8.25 -11.59 6.55
N THR A 62 9.10 -12.60 6.37
CA THR A 62 10.45 -12.63 6.93
C THR A 62 11.47 -12.77 5.80
N ARG A 63 12.77 -12.69 6.13
CA ARG A 63 13.82 -13.03 5.17
C ARG A 63 14.05 -14.53 5.05
N ASN A 64 13.35 -15.35 5.84
CA ASN A 64 13.45 -16.79 5.80
C ASN A 64 12.36 -17.38 4.89
N ILE A 65 12.79 -18.02 3.80
CA ILE A 65 11.89 -18.65 2.83
C ILE A 65 11.26 -19.95 3.36
N HIS A 66 11.82 -20.52 4.43
CA HIS A 66 11.29 -21.73 5.06
C HIS A 66 10.16 -21.45 6.05
N ASP A 67 9.92 -20.17 6.38
CA ASP A 67 8.80 -19.81 7.24
C ASP A 67 7.47 -20.05 6.49
N PRO A 68 6.38 -20.38 7.22
CA PRO A 68 5.08 -20.52 6.60
C PRO A 68 4.65 -19.19 5.93
N PRO A 69 3.84 -19.26 4.85
CA PRO A 69 3.28 -18.05 4.25
C PRO A 69 2.56 -17.19 5.30
N PHE A 70 2.79 -15.89 5.28
CA PHE A 70 2.24 -14.94 6.25
C PHE A 70 0.73 -15.11 6.44
N ILE A 71 -0.01 -15.31 5.33
CA ILE A 71 -1.47 -15.44 5.34
C ILE A 71 -1.96 -16.74 5.98
N SER A 72 -1.12 -17.77 6.10
CA SER A 72 -1.50 -19.00 6.80
C SER A 72 -1.42 -18.86 8.32
N ILE A 73 -0.81 -17.79 8.83
CA ILE A 73 -0.72 -17.51 10.27
C ILE A 73 -2.09 -17.04 10.77
N PRO A 74 -2.68 -17.66 11.81
CA PRO A 74 -3.92 -17.18 12.41
C PRO A 74 -3.85 -15.70 12.81
N GLY A 75 -4.83 -14.91 12.38
CA GLY A 75 -4.89 -13.47 12.65
C GLY A 75 -4.02 -12.62 11.71
N ALA A 76 -3.36 -13.20 10.71
CA ALA A 76 -2.64 -12.45 9.70
C ALA A 76 -3.58 -11.97 8.57
N LEU A 77 -3.65 -10.65 8.40
CA LEU A 77 -4.48 -9.99 7.40
C LEU A 77 -3.61 -9.24 6.39
N ALA A 78 -3.83 -9.51 5.11
CA ALA A 78 -3.30 -8.73 4.01
C ALA A 78 -4.28 -7.63 3.62
N PHE A 79 -3.72 -6.46 3.30
CA PHE A 79 -4.47 -5.33 2.78
C PHE A 79 -3.83 -4.79 1.51
N SER A 80 -4.67 -4.20 0.67
CA SER A 80 -4.23 -3.25 -0.36
C SER A 80 -4.29 -1.85 0.20
N ILE A 81 -3.39 -0.98 -0.23
CA ILE A 81 -3.57 0.47 -0.07
C ILE A 81 -3.96 1.08 -1.41
N TYR A 82 -5.02 1.89 -1.42
CA TYR A 82 -5.44 2.68 -2.56
C TYR A 82 -5.18 4.16 -2.32
N VAL A 83 -4.52 4.81 -3.28
CA VAL A 83 -4.33 6.27 -3.28
C VAL A 83 -4.43 6.76 -4.72
N ASP A 84 -5.37 7.66 -4.98
CA ASP A 84 -5.54 8.29 -6.28
C ASP A 84 -6.16 9.67 -6.10
N TRP A 85 -6.05 10.55 -7.10
CA TRP A 85 -6.61 11.89 -7.08
C TRP A 85 -7.40 12.16 -8.36
N PHE A 86 -8.66 12.54 -8.18
CA PHE A 86 -9.53 12.86 -9.29
C PHE A 86 -10.16 14.24 -9.13
N ASN A 87 -10.58 14.82 -10.26
CA ASN A 87 -11.28 16.09 -10.26
C ASN A 87 -12.74 15.88 -9.85
N ALA A 88 -13.09 16.33 -8.64
CA ALA A 88 -14.44 16.18 -8.10
C ALA A 88 -15.51 17.00 -8.84
N HIS A 89 -15.11 18.00 -9.64
CA HIS A 89 -16.02 18.89 -10.37
C HIS A 89 -16.12 18.57 -11.87
N GLY A 90 -15.58 17.43 -12.31
CA GLY A 90 -15.63 17.01 -13.71
C GLY A 90 -14.66 17.75 -14.64
N LYS A 91 -14.73 17.45 -15.95
CA LYS A 91 -13.71 17.84 -16.94
C LYS A 91 -13.55 19.35 -17.16
N SER A 92 -14.55 20.16 -16.82
CA SER A 92 -14.61 21.58 -17.20
C SER A 92 -13.83 22.52 -16.27
N THR A 93 -13.60 22.13 -15.01
CA THR A 93 -12.99 23.02 -14.01
C THR A 93 -12.02 22.27 -13.10
N ARG A 94 -10.71 22.53 -13.20
CA ARG A 94 -9.67 22.01 -12.28
C ARG A 94 -9.66 22.77 -10.93
N LEU A 95 -10.83 23.00 -10.35
CA LEU A 95 -10.97 23.84 -9.14
C LEU A 95 -10.60 23.08 -7.86
N ALA A 96 -10.81 21.77 -7.80
CA ALA A 96 -10.40 20.95 -6.67
C ALA A 96 -10.11 19.50 -7.07
N SER A 97 -8.99 18.98 -6.58
CA SER A 97 -8.66 17.56 -6.64
C SER A 97 -8.98 16.91 -5.30
N ILE A 98 -9.58 15.73 -5.32
CA ILE A 98 -9.90 14.97 -4.12
C ILE A 98 -9.32 13.57 -4.30
N GLY A 99 -8.66 13.07 -3.26
CA GLY A 99 -8.08 11.74 -3.30
C GLY A 99 -8.25 11.00 -1.98
N PRO A 100 -8.88 9.81 -1.96
CA PRO A 100 -8.99 9.02 -0.75
C PRO A 100 -7.71 8.19 -0.54
N ILE A 101 -7.32 8.03 0.72
CA ILE A 101 -6.39 6.98 1.15
C ILE A 101 -7.26 5.86 1.71
N MET A 102 -7.29 4.71 1.04
CA MET A 102 -8.13 3.57 1.46
C MET A 102 -7.30 2.32 1.72
N LEU A 103 -7.77 1.47 2.63
CA LEU A 103 -7.28 0.11 2.80
C LEU A 103 -8.40 -0.89 2.49
N ILE A 104 -8.07 -1.96 1.78
CA ILE A 104 -9.01 -3.02 1.37
C ILE A 104 -8.46 -4.36 1.87
N CYS A 105 -9.23 -5.08 2.67
CA CYS A 105 -8.81 -6.38 3.19
C CYS A 105 -8.81 -7.42 2.07
N LEU A 106 -7.64 -7.97 1.75
CA LEU A 106 -7.47 -8.94 0.68
C LEU A 106 -7.87 -10.35 1.09
N ASN A 107 -8.01 -10.63 2.38
CA ASN A 107 -8.45 -11.94 2.90
C ASN A 107 -9.94 -12.20 2.67
N LEU A 108 -10.72 -11.19 2.30
CA LEU A 108 -12.14 -11.37 1.94
C LEU A 108 -12.27 -11.86 0.50
N SER A 109 -13.36 -12.55 0.15
CA SER A 109 -13.61 -12.98 -1.22
C SER A 109 -13.89 -11.80 -2.17
N PRO A 110 -13.72 -11.97 -3.49
CA PRO A 110 -13.95 -10.88 -4.45
C PRO A 110 -15.31 -10.18 -4.30
N SER A 111 -16.36 -10.94 -3.94
CA SER A 111 -17.71 -10.40 -3.72
C SER A 111 -17.84 -9.55 -2.46
N GLU A 112 -16.94 -9.70 -1.49
CA GLU A 112 -16.99 -9.02 -0.19
C GLU A 112 -15.99 -7.85 -0.09
N ARG A 113 -14.81 -7.95 -0.72
CA ARG A 113 -13.69 -6.99 -0.55
C ARG A 113 -14.06 -5.53 -0.73
N LEU A 114 -14.85 -5.24 -1.77
CA LEU A 114 -15.14 -3.87 -2.21
C LEU A 114 -16.51 -3.37 -1.73
N LYS A 115 -17.20 -4.14 -0.88
CA LYS A 115 -18.41 -3.65 -0.25
C LYS A 115 -18.07 -2.44 0.64
N PRO A 116 -18.87 -1.36 0.64
CA PRO A 116 -18.56 -0.14 1.38
C PRO A 116 -18.21 -0.36 2.86
N GLU A 117 -18.83 -1.34 3.51
CA GLU A 117 -18.58 -1.73 4.90
C GLU A 117 -17.20 -2.39 5.15
N ASN A 118 -16.55 -2.90 4.10
CA ASN A 118 -15.25 -3.58 4.13
C ASN A 118 -14.10 -2.71 3.61
N VAL A 119 -14.41 -1.53 3.06
CA VAL A 119 -13.42 -0.56 2.58
C VAL A 119 -13.14 0.45 3.68
N TYR A 120 -11.91 0.48 4.16
CA TYR A 120 -11.49 1.45 5.15
C TYR A 120 -10.98 2.73 4.48
N VAL A 121 -11.52 3.90 4.84
CA VAL A 121 -11.02 5.21 4.40
C VAL A 121 -10.20 5.85 5.51
N ALA A 122 -8.87 5.85 5.36
CA ALA A 122 -7.94 6.46 6.31
C ALA A 122 -8.07 7.99 6.35
N GLY A 123 -8.39 8.59 5.21
CA GLY A 123 -8.64 10.02 5.11
C GLY A 123 -8.85 10.45 3.67
N ILE A 124 -9.41 11.65 3.52
CA ILE A 124 -9.61 12.29 2.22
C ILE A 124 -8.66 13.47 2.14
N ILE A 125 -7.85 13.52 1.07
CA ILE A 125 -6.84 14.54 0.83
C ILE A 125 -7.52 15.79 0.21
N PRO A 126 -7.62 16.93 0.92
CA PRO A 126 -8.39 18.08 0.46
C PRO A 126 -7.48 19.15 -0.15
N VAL A 127 -7.08 19.01 -1.41
CA VAL A 127 -6.08 19.92 -2.01
C VAL A 127 -6.53 20.42 -3.38
N PRO A 128 -6.41 21.74 -3.68
CA PRO A 128 -6.75 22.27 -5.01
C PRO A 128 -5.91 21.66 -6.15
N LYS A 129 -4.76 21.05 -5.81
CA LYS A 129 -3.84 20.35 -6.70
C LYS A 129 -3.42 19.04 -6.07
N GLU A 130 -2.93 18.11 -6.88
CA GLU A 130 -2.34 16.87 -6.41
C GLU A 130 -1.18 17.14 -5.43
N PRO A 131 -1.06 16.41 -4.30
CA PRO A 131 0.02 16.61 -3.35
C PRO A 131 1.39 16.26 -3.96
N THR A 132 2.42 16.92 -3.46
CA THR A 132 3.81 16.51 -3.70
C THR A 132 4.10 15.20 -2.97
N ALA A 133 5.15 14.46 -3.37
CA ALA A 133 5.56 13.25 -2.67
C ALA A 133 5.85 13.50 -1.17
N LEU A 134 6.47 14.64 -0.86
CA LEU A 134 6.74 15.03 0.53
C LEU A 134 5.44 15.29 1.32
N GLN A 135 4.46 15.97 0.72
CA GLN A 135 3.16 16.19 1.36
C GLN A 135 2.42 14.87 1.59
N LEU A 136 2.44 13.96 0.60
CA LEU A 136 1.86 12.64 0.74
C LEU A 136 2.47 11.86 1.91
N ASN A 137 3.80 11.91 2.08
CA ASN A 137 4.48 11.26 3.20
C ASN A 137 3.96 11.75 4.56
N TYR A 138 3.73 13.06 4.72
CA TYR A 138 3.16 13.60 5.95
C TYR A 138 1.71 13.15 6.18
N LEU A 139 0.91 13.04 5.12
CA LEU A 139 -0.47 12.57 5.19
C LEU A 139 -0.56 11.07 5.54
N LEU A 140 0.38 10.27 5.03
CA LEU A 140 0.45 8.82 5.31
C LEU A 140 1.10 8.49 6.66
N MET A 141 1.90 9.39 7.22
CA MET A 141 2.64 9.16 8.47
C MET A 141 1.81 8.54 9.62
N PRO A 142 0.60 9.02 9.97
CA PRO A 142 -0.19 8.39 11.02
C PRO A 142 -0.57 6.94 10.68
N LEU A 143 -0.97 6.68 9.43
CA LEU A 143 -1.30 5.32 8.95
C LEU A 143 -0.09 4.39 9.00
N ILE A 144 1.06 4.86 8.52
CA ILE A 144 2.31 4.08 8.52
C ILE A 144 2.76 3.75 9.94
N LYS A 145 2.56 4.64 10.91
CA LYS A 145 2.85 4.36 12.32
C LYS A 145 2.00 3.19 12.83
N GLU A 146 0.69 3.22 12.59
CA GLU A 146 -0.20 2.13 13.00
C GLU A 146 0.12 0.81 12.28
N LEU A 147 0.42 0.86 10.97
CA LEU A 147 0.79 -0.32 10.19
C LEU A 147 2.09 -0.96 10.69
N LYS A 148 3.08 -0.16 11.12
CA LYS A 148 4.31 -0.69 11.73
C LYS A 148 4.05 -1.45 13.03
N GLU A 149 3.13 -0.94 13.85
CA GLU A 149 2.72 -1.62 15.09
C GLU A 149 1.95 -2.91 14.78
N LEU A 150 0.99 -2.84 13.85
CA LEU A 150 0.22 -4.01 13.41
C LEU A 150 1.08 -5.07 12.69
N TRP A 151 2.18 -4.68 12.04
CA TRP A 151 3.11 -5.62 11.43
C TRP A 151 3.81 -6.53 12.46
N GLN A 152 4.19 -5.95 13.61
CA GLN A 152 4.72 -6.70 14.76
C GLN A 152 3.63 -7.53 15.44
N GLY A 153 2.38 -7.06 15.35
CA GLY A 153 1.21 -7.70 15.89
C GLY A 153 0.62 -6.90 17.05
N TYR A 154 -0.71 -6.93 17.14
CA TYR A 154 -1.46 -6.15 18.11
C TYR A 154 -2.57 -6.99 18.73
N HIS A 155 -2.69 -6.93 20.06
CA HIS A 155 -3.80 -7.55 20.79
C HIS A 155 -4.99 -6.60 20.83
N PHE A 156 -6.04 -6.96 20.10
CA PHE A 156 -7.34 -6.32 20.22
C PHE A 156 -8.09 -6.89 21.42
N SER A 157 -8.74 -6.00 22.18
CA SER A 157 -9.54 -6.37 23.35
C SER A 157 -10.65 -7.34 22.97
N PRO A 158 -11.09 -8.18 23.93
CA PRO A 158 -12.26 -9.02 23.77
C PRO A 158 -13.46 -8.27 23.21
N THR A 159 -14.16 -8.91 22.28
CA THR A 159 -15.40 -8.41 21.70
C THR A 159 -16.51 -9.41 21.95
N SER A 160 -17.77 -9.03 21.73
CA SER A 160 -18.91 -9.95 21.82
C SER A 160 -18.76 -11.17 20.91
N THR A 161 -18.06 -11.02 19.79
CA THR A 161 -17.78 -12.08 18.81
C THR A 161 -16.46 -12.82 19.05
N GLY A 162 -15.61 -12.32 19.95
CA GLY A 162 -14.26 -12.82 20.22
C GLY A 162 -13.88 -12.64 21.70
N PRO A 163 -14.38 -13.49 22.61
CA PRO A 163 -14.25 -13.29 24.06
C PRO A 163 -12.82 -13.39 24.59
N SER A 164 -11.89 -13.98 23.84
CA SER A 164 -10.47 -14.05 24.18
C SER A 164 -9.65 -12.86 23.63
N GLY A 165 -10.29 -11.93 22.92
CA GLY A 165 -9.59 -10.94 22.11
C GLY A 165 -9.01 -11.57 20.84
N SER A 166 -8.27 -10.79 20.05
CA SER A 166 -7.64 -11.27 18.83
C SER A 166 -6.25 -10.68 18.67
N PHE A 167 -5.26 -11.56 18.47
CA PHE A 167 -3.93 -11.13 18.07
C PHE A 167 -3.89 -11.01 16.56
N ILE A 168 -3.72 -9.80 16.05
CA ILE A 168 -3.80 -9.52 14.62
C ILE A 168 -2.48 -8.96 14.13
N ARG A 169 -2.04 -9.48 12.98
CA ARG A 169 -0.91 -8.94 12.21
C ARG A 169 -1.40 -8.42 10.87
N VAL A 170 -0.91 -7.26 10.43
CA VAL A 170 -1.30 -6.68 9.14
C VAL A 170 -0.10 -6.51 8.21
N ALA A 171 -0.27 -6.95 6.96
CA ALA A 171 0.66 -6.69 5.86
C ALA A 171 -0.01 -5.88 4.75
N ILE A 172 0.71 -4.93 4.15
CA ILE A 172 0.29 -4.29 2.90
C ILE A 172 0.95 -5.06 1.76
N LEU A 173 0.16 -5.75 0.93
CA LEU A 173 0.69 -6.57 -0.17
C LEU A 173 0.69 -5.87 -1.53
N THR A 174 -0.21 -4.89 -1.72
CA THR A 174 -0.34 -4.20 -2.99
C THR A 174 -0.70 -2.74 -2.80
N ALA A 175 -0.18 -1.92 -3.70
CA ALA A 175 -0.57 -0.53 -3.87
C ALA A 175 -1.41 -0.43 -5.15
N ILE A 176 -2.62 0.11 -5.03
CA ILE A 176 -3.54 0.34 -6.14
C ILE A 176 -3.61 1.84 -6.36
N ALA A 177 -3.10 2.29 -7.50
CA ALA A 177 -2.98 3.68 -7.84
C ALA A 177 -2.74 3.81 -9.35
N ASP A 178 -2.96 5.00 -9.92
CA ASP A 178 -2.38 5.31 -11.22
C ASP A 178 -0.85 5.34 -11.12
N VAL A 179 -0.14 5.38 -12.26
CA VAL A 179 1.33 5.31 -12.26
C VAL A 179 1.96 6.46 -11.45
N VAL A 180 1.40 7.68 -11.56
CA VAL A 180 1.93 8.87 -10.89
C VAL A 180 1.80 8.75 -9.37
N ALA A 181 0.61 8.38 -8.89
CA ALA A 181 0.31 8.19 -7.48
C ALA A 181 1.06 6.99 -6.91
N MET A 182 1.15 5.88 -7.66
CA MET A 182 1.92 4.71 -7.27
C MET A 182 3.39 5.08 -7.00
N HIS A 183 4.01 5.85 -7.88
CA HIS A 183 5.42 6.23 -7.74
C HIS A 183 5.63 7.09 -6.48
N LYS A 184 4.74 8.05 -6.23
CA LYS A 184 4.77 8.86 -5.00
C LYS A 184 4.58 8.02 -3.74
N LEU A 185 3.66 7.06 -3.78
CA LEU A 185 3.32 6.20 -2.64
C LEU A 185 4.43 5.20 -2.29
N THR A 186 5.12 4.67 -3.29
CA THR A 186 6.10 3.58 -3.14
C THR A 186 7.55 4.06 -3.23
N GLY A 187 7.76 5.36 -3.43
CA GLY A 187 9.08 5.99 -3.47
C GLY A 187 9.84 5.76 -4.78
N PHE A 188 9.14 5.40 -5.87
CA PHE A 188 9.75 5.37 -7.20
C PHE A 188 9.85 6.78 -7.80
N ILE A 189 10.76 6.90 -8.75
CA ILE A 189 10.99 8.10 -9.54
C ILE A 189 9.81 8.37 -10.49
N SER A 190 9.62 9.60 -10.99
CA SER A 190 8.53 9.92 -11.93
C SER A 190 8.51 9.01 -13.16
N HIS A 191 7.33 8.71 -13.70
CA HIS A 191 7.17 8.02 -14.98
C HIS A 191 7.89 8.71 -16.16
N SER A 192 8.25 9.98 -16.01
CA SER A 192 9.00 10.75 -17.00
C SER A 192 10.52 10.58 -16.89
N ALA A 193 11.02 9.79 -15.95
CA ALA A 193 12.44 9.56 -15.73
C ALA A 193 13.08 8.72 -16.84
N ASN A 194 14.41 8.64 -16.80
CA ASN A 194 15.18 7.81 -17.69
C ASN A 194 14.91 6.32 -17.43
N HIS A 195 14.81 5.90 -16.16
CA HIS A 195 14.27 4.58 -15.84
C HIS A 195 12.83 4.72 -15.32
N PHE A 196 11.89 4.41 -16.20
CA PHE A 196 10.46 4.65 -15.98
C PHE A 196 9.71 3.43 -15.43
N CYS A 197 10.31 2.24 -15.50
CA CYS A 197 9.67 0.98 -15.12
C CYS A 197 10.02 0.62 -13.66
N ASN A 198 9.00 0.29 -12.86
CA ASN A 198 9.22 -0.12 -11.46
C ASN A 198 9.80 -1.53 -11.30
N PHE A 199 9.70 -2.34 -12.36
CA PHE A 199 10.10 -3.74 -12.34
C PHE A 199 11.42 -3.99 -13.05
N HIS A 200 11.84 -3.07 -13.93
CA HIS A 200 13.02 -3.24 -14.78
C HIS A 200 13.88 -1.99 -14.80
N THR A 201 15.19 -2.16 -14.89
CA THR A 201 16.15 -1.07 -15.03
C THR A 201 16.33 -0.64 -16.50
N ILE A 202 15.27 -0.66 -17.29
CA ILE A 202 15.34 -0.23 -18.70
C ILE A 202 15.49 1.29 -18.76
N HIS A 203 16.44 1.74 -19.57
CA HIS A 203 16.60 3.16 -19.88
C HIS A 203 15.67 3.57 -21.02
N LYS A 204 15.11 4.77 -20.97
CA LYS A 204 14.15 5.29 -21.97
C LYS A 204 14.70 5.29 -23.40
N ALA A 205 16.01 5.48 -23.56
CA ALA A 205 16.67 5.39 -24.87
C ALA A 205 16.58 3.98 -25.51
N GLN A 206 16.30 2.95 -24.70
CA GLN A 206 16.20 1.55 -25.10
C GLN A 206 14.75 1.05 -25.05
N ILE A 207 13.76 1.94 -25.04
CA ILE A 207 12.34 1.56 -24.89
C ILE A 207 11.84 0.59 -25.97
N GLU A 208 12.52 0.55 -27.12
CA GLU A 208 12.22 -0.35 -28.24
C GLU A 208 12.87 -1.75 -28.09
N GLU A 209 13.69 -1.98 -27.07
CA GLU A 209 14.32 -3.28 -26.80
C GLU A 209 13.34 -4.19 -26.04
N ILE A 210 12.50 -4.92 -26.75
CA ILE A 210 11.37 -5.70 -26.17
C ILE A 210 11.84 -7.04 -25.52
N GLY A 211 13.11 -7.41 -25.64
CA GLY A 211 13.64 -8.68 -25.14
C GLY A 211 13.88 -8.72 -23.62
N LEU A 212 13.34 -9.74 -22.93
CA LEU A 212 13.57 -9.95 -21.48
C LEU A 212 15.05 -10.07 -21.11
N GLN A 213 15.91 -10.49 -22.04
CA GLN A 213 17.37 -10.56 -21.86
C GLN A 213 18.05 -9.20 -21.66
N PHE A 214 17.39 -8.09 -22.00
CA PHE A 214 17.91 -6.72 -21.85
C PHE A 214 17.43 -6.04 -20.57
N HIS A 215 16.60 -6.72 -19.77
CA HIS A 215 15.93 -6.13 -18.63
C HIS A 215 16.43 -6.73 -17.31
N TYR A 216 17.28 -6.01 -16.58
CA TYR A 216 17.56 -6.37 -15.19
C TYR A 216 16.35 -6.03 -14.32
N ILE A 217 16.02 -6.94 -13.41
CA ILE A 217 14.90 -6.77 -12.47
C ILE A 217 15.27 -5.73 -11.41
N CYS A 218 14.39 -4.77 -11.20
CA CYS A 218 14.48 -3.86 -10.06
C CYS A 218 14.12 -4.64 -8.78
N SER A 219 15.16 -5.08 -8.05
CA SER A 219 14.97 -5.78 -6.78
C SER A 219 14.61 -4.80 -5.65
N TYR A 220 13.99 -5.32 -4.59
CA TYR A 220 13.76 -4.55 -3.36
C TYR A 220 15.07 -3.98 -2.80
N GLN A 221 16.18 -4.73 -2.85
CA GLN A 221 17.49 -4.29 -2.38
C GLN A 221 18.05 -3.14 -3.22
N ASN A 222 17.85 -3.18 -4.54
CA ASN A 222 18.24 -2.10 -5.45
C ASN A 222 17.46 -0.83 -5.11
N HIS A 223 16.13 -0.95 -4.96
CA HIS A 223 15.25 0.16 -4.59
C HIS A 223 15.63 0.78 -3.24
N GLU A 224 15.85 -0.04 -2.21
CA GLU A 224 16.26 0.42 -0.87
C GLU A 224 17.61 1.15 -0.92
N SER A 225 18.55 0.62 -1.70
CA SER A 225 19.86 1.25 -1.92
C SER A 225 19.75 2.61 -2.61
N SER A 226 18.89 2.73 -3.63
CA SER A 226 18.63 3.99 -4.33
C SER A 226 18.00 5.04 -3.42
N ILE A 227 17.01 4.64 -2.60
CA ILE A 227 16.41 5.52 -1.58
C ILE A 227 17.48 5.99 -0.59
N ALA A 228 18.33 5.09 -0.09
CA ALA A 228 19.39 5.43 0.85
C ALA A 228 20.40 6.42 0.25
N LYS A 229 20.78 6.24 -1.03
CA LYS A 229 21.64 7.19 -1.76
C LYS A 229 20.97 8.57 -1.86
N TRP A 230 19.70 8.61 -2.27
CA TRP A 230 18.94 9.87 -2.41
C TRP A 230 18.79 10.61 -1.08
N LEU A 231 18.52 9.90 0.02
CA LEU A 231 18.36 10.47 1.36
C LEU A 231 19.66 11.13 1.86
N ARG A 232 20.81 10.51 1.58
CA ARG A 232 22.14 11.01 1.98
C ARG A 232 22.67 12.14 1.08
N ALA A 233 22.09 12.31 -0.11
CA ALA A 233 22.53 13.29 -1.09
C ALA A 233 22.05 14.71 -0.77
N THR A 234 22.87 15.71 -1.13
CA THR A 234 22.49 17.12 -1.10
C THR A 234 21.41 17.42 -2.16
N PRO A 235 20.66 18.54 -2.04
CA PRO A 235 19.68 18.94 -3.06
C PRO A 235 20.26 18.98 -4.49
N GLN A 236 21.51 19.42 -4.64
CA GLN A 236 22.21 19.48 -5.93
C GLN A 236 22.56 18.08 -6.46
N GLN A 237 22.99 17.18 -5.58
CA GLN A 237 23.35 15.79 -5.94
C GLN A 237 22.12 14.95 -6.30
N ARG A 238 20.96 15.21 -5.68
CA ARG A 238 19.72 14.48 -5.95
C ARG A 238 19.28 14.58 -7.41
N GLN A 239 19.53 15.71 -8.07
CA GLN A 239 19.23 15.89 -9.49
C GLN A 239 20.12 15.01 -10.38
N ALA A 240 21.40 14.85 -10.03
CA ALA A 240 22.30 13.96 -10.77
C ALA A 240 21.92 12.49 -10.58
N ILE A 241 21.61 12.08 -9.34
CA ILE A 241 21.08 10.74 -9.02
C ILE A 241 19.79 10.47 -9.82
N PHE A 242 18.90 11.45 -9.95
CA PHE A 242 17.68 11.32 -10.75
C PHE A 242 17.95 10.99 -12.23
N CYS A 243 19.08 11.45 -12.79
CA CYS A 243 19.44 11.19 -14.19
C CYS A 243 20.14 9.85 -14.40
N GLU A 244 20.86 9.35 -13.38
CA GLU A 244 21.49 8.03 -13.38
C GLU A 244 20.48 6.88 -13.18
N TYR A 245 19.33 7.19 -12.59
CA TYR A 245 18.26 6.27 -12.21
C TYR A 245 16.94 6.55 -12.96
#